data_AF-A0AA91GUB1-F1
#
_entry.id   AF-A0AA91GUB1-F1
#
_cell.length_a   1.000
_cell.length_b   1.000
_cell.length_c   1.000
_cell.angle_alpha   90.00
_cell.angle_beta   90.00
_cell.angle_gamma   90.00
#
_symmetry.space_group_name_H-M   'P 1'
#
loop_
_entity.id
_entity.type
_entity.pdbx_description
1 polymer ?
#
loop_
_entity_poly.entity_id
_entity_poly.type
_entity_poly.pdbx_seq_one_letter_code
_entity_poly.pdbx_strand_id
1 'polypeptide(L)' 'MLQVLVARLRLSSPELTLAEFWVAIARLGGFLARKADALPGWQTLWRGWMRLQDMCWGADFATQSLQRCW' A
#
# COMPACT_ATOMS: atom_id res chain seq x y z
N MET A 1 -6.46 3.52 4.49
CA MET A 1 -5.63 2.43 3.92
C MET A 1 -5.64 2.39 2.38
N LEU A 2 -6.76 2.11 1.72
CA LEU A 2 -6.81 2.05 0.23
C LEU A 2 -6.35 3.35 -0.44
N GLN A 3 -6.77 4.49 0.10
CA GLN A 3 -6.37 5.82 -0.38
C GLN A 3 -4.85 6.05 -0.27
N VAL A 4 -4.23 5.59 0.83
CA VAL A 4 -2.79 5.68 1.05
C VAL A 4 -2.04 4.82 0.03
N LEU A 5 -2.54 3.62 -0.25
CA LEU A 5 -1.98 2.72 -1.26
C LEU A 5 -2.06 3.32 -2.67
N VAL A 6 -3.23 3.81 -3.06
CA VAL A 6 -3.49 4.45 -4.35
C VAL A 6 -2.60 5.68 -4.55
N ALA A 7 -2.51 6.55 -3.53
CA ALA A 7 -1.63 7.71 -3.55
C ALA A 7 -0.15 7.31 -3.65
N ARG A 8 0.28 6.30 -2.89
CA ARG A 8 1.68 5.84 -2.84
C ARG A 8 2.15 5.26 -4.16
N LEU A 9 1.29 4.50 -4.84
CA LEU A 9 1.56 3.85 -6.11
C LEU A 9 1.14 4.68 -7.33
N ARG A 10 0.59 5.89 -7.09
CA ARG A 10 0.09 6.81 -8.13
C ARG A 10 -0.92 6.14 -9.07
N LEU A 11 -1.83 5.36 -8.49
CA LEU A 11 -2.89 4.68 -9.25
C LEU A 11 -4.02 5.68 -9.54
N SER A 12 -4.62 5.56 -10.72
CA SER A 12 -5.61 6.53 -11.21
C SER A 12 -7.04 6.27 -10.70
N SER A 13 -7.34 5.05 -10.24
CA SER A 13 -8.66 4.68 -9.74
C SER A 13 -8.59 4.20 -8.29
N PRO A 14 -9.51 4.66 -7.41
CA PRO A 14 -9.69 4.09 -6.09
C PRO A 14 -10.37 2.71 -6.12
N GLU A 15 -10.92 2.31 -7.27
CA GLU A 15 -11.58 1.01 -7.44
C GLU A 15 -10.56 -0.02 -7.92
N LEU A 16 -9.83 -0.60 -6.97
CA LEU A 16 -8.98 -1.76 -7.22
C LEU A 16 -9.79 -3.03 -6.96
N THR A 17 -9.66 -4.01 -7.86
CA THR A 17 -10.10 -5.37 -7.56
C THR A 17 -9.27 -5.94 -6.40
N LEU A 18 -9.80 -6.98 -5.73
CA LEU A 18 -9.08 -7.64 -4.65
C LEU A 18 -7.71 -8.17 -5.10
N ALA A 19 -7.63 -8.68 -6.33
CA ALA A 19 -6.37 -9.16 -6.91
C ALA A 19 -5.37 -8.01 -7.12
N GLU A 20 -5.81 -6.89 -7.71
CA GLU A 20 -4.96 -5.72 -7.91
C GLU A 20 -4.49 -5.11 -6.60
N PHE A 21 -5.35 -5.10 -5.58
CA PHE A 21 -5.00 -4.66 -4.23
C PHE A 21 -3.86 -5.51 -3.64
N TRP A 22 -3.96 -6.84 -3.71
CA TRP A 22 -2.90 -7.71 -3.19
C TRP A 22 -1.61 -7.65 -4.02
N VAL A 23 -1.71 -7.49 -5.34
CA VAL A 23 -0.53 -7.26 -6.18
C VAL A 23 0.12 -5.92 -5.84
N ALA A 24 -0.66 -4.86 -5.62
CA ALA A 24 -0.18 -3.55 -5.18
C ALA A 24 0.53 -3.62 -3.83
N ILE A 25 -0.03 -4.37 -2.86
CA ILE A 25 0.64 -4.66 -1.59
C ILE A 25 1.95 -5.40 -1.83
N ALA A 26 1.95 -6.45 -2.65
CA ALA A 26 3.16 -7.21 -2.95
C ALA A 26 4.25 -6.31 -3.55
N ARG A 27 3.89 -5.35 -4.40
CA ARG A 27 4.83 -4.37 -4.97
C ARG A 27 5.50 -3.52 -3.90
N LEU A 28 4.77 -3.11 -2.84
CA LEU A 28 5.36 -2.44 -1.68
C LEU A 28 6.35 -3.35 -0.92
N GLY A 29 6.11 -4.65 -0.95
CA GLY A 29 6.98 -5.69 -0.37
C GLY A 29 8.16 -6.12 -1.24
N GLY A 30 8.35 -5.50 -2.41
CA GLY A 30 9.45 -5.76 -3.35
C GLY A 30 9.09 -6.66 -4.54
N PHE A 31 7.82 -6.97 -4.76
CA PHE A 31 7.38 -7.72 -5.94
C PHE A 31 7.42 -6.85 -7.20
N LEU A 32 8.02 -7.35 -8.28
CA LEU A 32 8.16 -6.57 -9.52
C LEU A 32 6.88 -6.53 -10.35
N ALA A 33 6.04 -7.56 -10.27
CA ALA A 33 4.78 -7.69 -11.00
C ALA A 33 4.91 -7.63 -12.54
N ARG A 34 5.84 -8.38 -13.13
CA ARG A 34 5.93 -8.54 -14.59
C ARG A 34 4.87 -9.52 -15.09
N LYS A 35 4.51 -9.41 -16.37
CA LYS A 35 3.44 -10.21 -17.02
C LYS A 35 3.58 -11.73 -16.86
N ALA A 36 4.81 -12.24 -16.71
CA ALA A 36 5.10 -13.66 -16.58
C ALA A 36 5.64 -14.06 -15.19
N ASP A 37 5.62 -13.14 -14.21
CA ASP A 37 6.02 -13.49 -12.85
C ASP A 37 4.93 -14.37 -12.20
N ALA A 38 5.36 -15.31 -11.35
CA ALA A 38 4.46 -16.09 -10.52
C ALA A 38 3.75 -15.20 -9.47
N LEU A 39 2.70 -15.74 -8.84
CA LEU A 39 2.01 -15.03 -7.76
C LEU A 39 2.96 -14.71 -6.60
N PRO A 40 2.75 -13.56 -5.92
CA PRO A 40 3.59 -13.17 -4.80
C PRO A 40 3.44 -14.16 -3.63
N GLY A 41 4.57 -14.59 -3.07
CA GLY A 41 4.58 -15.43 -1.87
C GLY A 41 4.11 -14.69 -0.62
N TRP A 42 3.70 -15.46 0.40
CA TRP A 42 3.14 -14.93 1.65
C TRP A 42 4.06 -13.93 2.36
N GLN A 43 5.38 -14.15 2.34
CA GLN A 43 6.34 -13.24 2.96
C GLN A 43 6.38 -11.88 2.28
N THR A 44 6.27 -11.86 0.95
CA THR A 44 6.26 -10.62 0.16
C THR A 44 4.97 -9.84 0.42
N LEU A 45 3.83 -10.53 0.53
CA LEU A 45 2.57 -9.93 0.93
C LEU A 45 2.67 -9.32 2.34
N TRP A 46 3.21 -10.08 3.30
CA TRP A 46 3.36 -9.62 4.68
C TRP A 46 4.26 -8.38 4.79
N ARG A 47 5.42 -8.38 4.14
CA ARG A 47 6.32 -7.20 4.10
C ARG A 47 5.63 -5.98 3.50
N GLY A 48 4.90 -6.17 2.41
CA GLY A 48 4.13 -5.10 1.78
C GLY A 48 3.02 -4.56 2.68
N TRP A 49 2.33 -5.45 3.38
CA TRP A 49 1.27 -5.12 4.32
C TRP A 49 1.77 -4.30 5.51
N MET A 50 2.86 -4.74 6.16
CA MET A 50 3.47 -3.98 7.26
C MET A 50 3.87 -2.57 6.79
N ARG A 51 4.46 -2.46 5.60
CA ARG A 51 4.85 -1.16 5.05
C ARG A 51 3.65 -0.26 4.76
N LEU A 52 2.51 -0.82 4.35
CA LEU A 52 1.27 -0.06 4.17
C LEU A 52 0.71 0.43 5.50
N GLN A 53 0.76 -0.41 6.55
CA GLN A 53 0.34 -0.05 7.89
C GLN A 53 1.17 1.11 8.45
N ASP A 54 2.50 1.05 8.32
CA ASP A 54 3.40 2.14 8.74
C ASP A 54 3.06 3.46 8.06
N MET A 55 2.76 3.43 6.75
CA MET A 55 2.34 4.63 6.01
C MET A 55 1.00 5.17 6.48
N CYS A 56 0.04 4.30 6.81
CA CYS A 56 -1.25 4.73 7.34
C CYS A 56 -1.07 5.41 8.71
N TRP A 57 -0.30 4.80 9.61
CA TRP A 57 0.01 5.39 10.90
C TRP A 57 0.72 6.74 10.77
N GLY A 58 1.69 6.85 9.87
CA GLY A 58 2.36 8.12 9.60
C GLY A 58 1.41 9.20 9.07
N ALA A 59 0.50 8.85 8.16
CA ALA A 59 -0.49 9.77 7.62
C ALA A 59 -1.50 10.22 8.70
N ASP A 60 -1.98 9.30 9.52
CA ASP A 60 -2.89 9.59 10.62
C ASP A 60 -2.21 10.49 11.67
N PHE A 61 -0.95 10.19 12.02
CA PHE A 61 -0.16 11.00 12.94
C PHE A 61 0.07 12.41 12.41
N ALA A 62 0.45 12.55 11.15
CA ALA A 62 0.64 13.86 10.52
C ALA A 62 -0.67 14.67 10.54
N THR A 63 -1.79 14.05 10.20
CA THR A 63 -3.12 14.69 10.23
C THR A 63 -3.48 15.15 11.64
N GLN A 64 -3.27 14.30 12.65
CA GLN A 64 -3.52 14.66 14.05
C GLN A 64 -2.59 15.79 14.53
N SER A 65 -1.32 15.78 14.15
CA SER A 65 -0.38 16.85 14.54
C SER A 65 -0.81 18.21 13.98
N LEU A 66 -1.28 18.25 12.72
CA LEU A 66 -1.78 19.48 12.09
C LEU A 66 -3.03 20.01 12.80
N GLN A 67 -3.88 19.13 13.33
CA GLN A 67 -5.07 19.53 14.09
C GLN A 67 -4.74 20.06 15.49
N ARG A 68 -3.63 19.61 16.08
CA ARG A 68 -3.18 20.01 17.42
C ARG A 68 -2.30 21.25 17.44
N CYS A 69 -1.79 21.68 16.28
CA CYS A 69 -1.09 22.96 16.16
C CYS A 69 -2.10 24.11 16.15
N TRP A 70 -2.51 24.53 17.35
CA TRP A 70 -3.08 25.84 17.69
C TRP A 70 -2.50 26.27 19.03
#